data_AF-A0A7C2U3R4-F1
#
_entry.id   AF-A0A7C2U3R4-F1
#
_cell.length_a   1.000
_cell.length_b   1.000
_cell.length_c   1.000
_cell.angle_alpha   90.00
_cell.angle_beta   90.00
_cell.angle_gamma   90.00
#
_symmetry.space_group_name_H-M   'P 1'
#
loop_
_entity.id
_entity.type
_entity.pdbx_description
1 polymer ?
#
loop_
_entity_poly.entity_id
_entity_poly.type
_entity_poly.pdbx_seq_one_letter_code
_entity_poly.pdbx_strand_id
1 'polypeptide(L)'
;MSKNVTGSVFQRSSLLRGTTLNNISQIYDARGDYGKALEDLEKSLAIQREIGDRAGEGRSLHNIAHIHLQNQEIEAAVANFIEAFKLARETNAADLLFAVSRDLGTLLCQMGQKEQGLPLLQQSLVMGQQMGHPDAAQVEALLREYS
;
A
#
# COMPACT_ATOMS: atom_id res chain seq x y z
N MET A 1 -27.19 -29.33 -6.15
CA MET A 1 -26.44 -28.08 -6.42
C MET A 1 -25.89 -27.55 -5.11
N SER A 2 -24.61 -27.75 -4.78
CA SER A 2 -24.02 -27.35 -3.47
C SER A 2 -22.52 -27.06 -3.53
N LYS A 3 -22.03 -26.46 -4.63
CA LYS A 3 -20.60 -26.07 -4.76
C LYS A 3 -20.32 -24.59 -4.49
N ASN A 4 -21.35 -23.75 -4.34
CA ASN A 4 -21.17 -22.29 -4.22
C ASN A 4 -21.12 -21.77 -2.78
N VAL A 5 -21.63 -22.50 -1.79
CA VAL A 5 -21.62 -22.05 -0.38
C VAL A 5 -20.24 -22.25 0.23
N THR A 6 -19.57 -23.37 -0.05
CA THR A 6 -18.22 -23.66 0.46
C THR A 6 -17.17 -22.72 -0.14
N GLY A 7 -17.29 -22.37 -1.42
CA GLY A 7 -16.41 -21.40 -2.08
C GLY A 7 -16.55 -19.98 -1.50
N SER A 8 -17.77 -19.53 -1.22
CA SER A 8 -17.98 -18.18 -0.66
C SER A 8 -17.61 -18.08 0.83
N VAL A 9 -17.82 -19.15 1.61
CA VAL A 9 -17.37 -19.21 3.02
C VAL A 9 -15.85 -19.26 3.09
N PHE A 10 -15.20 -20.08 2.25
CA PHE A 10 -13.73 -20.12 2.15
C PHE A 10 -13.18 -18.74 1.78
N GLN A 11 -13.69 -18.12 0.71
CA GLN A 11 -13.25 -16.80 0.26
C GLN A 11 -13.44 -15.71 1.32
N ARG A 12 -14.57 -15.70 2.04
CA ARG A 12 -14.81 -14.77 3.16
C ARG A 12 -13.84 -14.99 4.31
N SER A 13 -13.57 -16.24 4.68
CA SER A 13 -12.62 -16.57 5.75
C SER A 13 -11.18 -16.16 5.38
N SER A 14 -10.79 -16.36 4.13
CA SER A 14 -9.48 -15.97 3.60
C SER A 14 -9.33 -14.45 3.52
N LEU A 15 -10.37 -13.73 3.09
CA LEU A 15 -10.40 -12.26 3.09
C LEU A 15 -10.23 -11.68 4.52
N LEU A 16 -10.94 -12.25 5.48
CA LEU A 16 -10.82 -11.87 6.90
C LEU A 16 -9.40 -12.15 7.42
N ARG A 17 -8.83 -13.29 7.06
CA ARG A 17 -7.46 -13.67 7.44
C ARG A 17 -6.42 -12.71 6.86
N GLY A 18 -6.51 -12.36 5.58
CA GLY A 18 -5.61 -11.38 4.94
C GLY A 18 -5.69 -10.01 5.62
N THR A 19 -6.90 -9.51 5.85
CA THR A 19 -7.11 -8.23 6.57
C THR A 19 -6.53 -8.27 7.99
N THR A 20 -6.72 -9.39 8.69
CA THR A 20 -6.23 -9.56 10.06
C THR A 20 -4.70 -9.55 10.11
N LEU A 21 -4.04 -10.26 9.18
CA LEU A 21 -2.58 -10.28 9.09
C LEU A 21 -1.99 -8.89 8.81
N ASN A 22 -2.61 -8.12 7.90
CA ASN A 22 -2.22 -6.73 7.66
C ASN A 22 -2.35 -5.83 8.90
N ASN A 23 -3.35 -6.06 9.75
CA ASN A 23 -3.49 -5.29 10.99
C ASN A 23 -2.48 -5.71 12.06
N ILE A 24 -2.16 -7.01 12.13
CA ILE A 24 -1.14 -7.54 13.06
C ILE A 24 0.25 -7.01 12.69
N SER A 25 0.58 -6.94 11.40
CA SER A 25 1.87 -6.43 10.96
C SER A 25 2.12 -4.99 11.41
N GLN A 26 1.09 -4.14 11.44
CA GLN A 26 1.18 -2.77 11.96
C GLN A 26 1.55 -2.73 13.46
N ILE A 27 1.13 -3.75 14.24
CA ILE A 27 1.50 -3.86 15.66
C ILE A 27 2.97 -4.26 15.79
N TYR A 28 3.47 -5.19 14.96
CA TYR A 28 4.87 -5.60 14.98
C TYR A 28 5.79 -4.49 14.47
N ASP A 29 5.38 -3.77 13.43
CA ASP A 29 6.06 -2.57 12.92
C ASP A 29 6.20 -1.50 14.01
N ALA A 30 5.10 -1.18 14.72
CA ALA A 30 5.12 -0.25 15.84
C ALA A 30 6.01 -0.70 17.02
N ARG A 31 6.38 -1.99 17.09
CA ARG A 31 7.29 -2.57 18.09
C ARG A 31 8.73 -2.73 17.57
N GLY A 32 9.00 -2.40 16.31
CA GLY A 32 10.30 -2.60 15.66
C GLY A 32 10.61 -4.05 15.29
N ASP A 33 9.63 -4.97 15.36
CA ASP A 33 9.80 -6.37 14.97
C ASP A 33 9.49 -6.54 13.47
N TYR A 34 10.31 -5.92 12.64
CA TYR A 34 10.11 -5.83 11.18
C TYR A 34 10.12 -7.21 10.50
N GLY A 35 10.87 -8.17 11.04
CA GLY A 35 10.90 -9.55 10.53
C GLY A 35 9.54 -10.24 10.64
N LYS A 36 8.87 -10.16 11.81
CA LYS A 36 7.53 -10.74 11.96
C LYS A 36 6.47 -9.96 11.19
N ALA A 37 6.60 -8.63 11.13
CA ALA A 37 5.70 -7.81 10.33
C ALA A 37 5.75 -8.24 8.85
N LEU A 38 6.95 -8.46 8.31
CA LEU A 38 7.13 -8.92 6.94
C LEU A 38 6.55 -10.32 6.72
N GLU A 39 6.82 -11.28 7.62
CA GLU A 39 6.30 -12.64 7.53
C GLU A 39 4.75 -12.68 7.48
N ASP A 40 4.09 -11.88 8.31
CA ASP A 40 2.62 -11.81 8.33
C ASP A 40 2.07 -11.12 7.07
N LEU A 41 2.75 -10.09 6.57
CA LEU A 41 2.37 -9.41 5.33
C LEU A 41 2.57 -10.30 4.09
N GLU A 42 3.62 -11.10 4.03
CA GLU A 42 3.84 -12.05 2.93
C GLU A 42 2.78 -13.15 2.92
N LYS A 43 2.37 -13.65 4.08
CA LYS A 43 1.23 -14.57 4.20
C LYS A 43 -0.07 -13.92 3.74
N SER A 44 -0.30 -12.67 4.12
CA SER A 44 -1.46 -11.89 3.66
C SER A 44 -1.45 -11.75 2.13
N LEU A 45 -0.31 -11.34 1.56
CA LEU A 45 -0.11 -11.18 0.13
C LEU A 45 -0.41 -12.48 -0.64
N ALA A 46 0.09 -13.62 -0.16
CA ALA A 46 -0.15 -14.92 -0.76
C ALA A 46 -1.66 -15.27 -0.77
N ILE A 47 -2.37 -15.02 0.33
CA ILE A 47 -3.81 -15.27 0.42
C ILE A 47 -4.59 -14.36 -0.53
N GLN A 48 -4.26 -13.07 -0.59
CA GLN A 48 -4.96 -12.11 -1.46
C GLN A 48 -4.78 -12.46 -2.94
N ARG A 49 -3.59 -12.92 -3.34
CA ARG A 49 -3.31 -13.45 -4.67
C ARG A 49 -4.11 -14.73 -4.95
N GLU A 50 -4.16 -15.66 -3.99
CA GLU A 50 -4.88 -16.93 -4.13
C GLU A 50 -6.39 -16.71 -4.36
N ILE A 51 -7.00 -15.77 -3.64
CA ILE A 51 -8.45 -15.49 -3.76
C ILE A 51 -8.79 -14.45 -4.84
N GLY A 52 -7.77 -13.88 -5.50
CA GLY A 52 -7.94 -12.85 -6.53
C GLY A 52 -8.37 -11.47 -6.02
N ASP A 53 -8.16 -11.15 -4.73
CA ASP A 53 -8.40 -9.80 -4.20
C ASP A 53 -7.22 -8.87 -4.55
N ARG A 54 -7.29 -8.30 -5.75
CA ARG A 54 -6.27 -7.39 -6.29
C ARG A 54 -6.10 -6.10 -5.46
N ALA A 55 -7.16 -5.62 -4.82
CA ALA A 55 -7.07 -4.44 -3.96
C ALA A 55 -6.40 -4.79 -2.63
N GLY A 56 -6.69 -5.97 -2.08
CA GLY A 56 -6.02 -6.54 -0.91
C GLY A 56 -4.55 -6.85 -1.16
N GLU A 57 -4.21 -7.33 -2.34
CA GLU A 57 -2.83 -7.49 -2.80
C GLU A 57 -2.07 -6.16 -2.76
N GLY A 58 -2.66 -5.11 -3.35
CA GLY A 58 -2.06 -3.77 -3.35
C GLY A 58 -1.85 -3.19 -1.95
N ARG A 59 -2.80 -3.39 -1.03
CA ARG A 59 -2.64 -2.96 0.38
C ARG A 59 -1.50 -3.71 1.08
N SER A 60 -1.36 -5.01 0.81
CA SER A 60 -0.30 -5.82 1.43
C SER A 60 1.08 -5.40 0.92
N LEU A 61 1.23 -5.16 -0.38
CA LEU A 61 2.46 -4.64 -0.99
C LEU A 61 2.83 -3.24 -0.49
N HIS A 62 1.85 -2.35 -0.33
CA HIS A 62 2.06 -1.01 0.23
C HIS A 62 2.62 -1.09 1.67
N ASN A 63 2.08 -1.98 2.50
CA ASN A 63 2.61 -2.20 3.85
C ASN A 63 4.00 -2.85 3.83
N ILE A 64 4.26 -3.82 2.94
CA ILE A 64 5.59 -4.44 2.79
C ILE A 64 6.64 -3.40 2.42
N ALA A 65 6.30 -2.46 1.53
CA ALA A 65 7.18 -1.37 1.17
C ALA A 65 7.58 -0.51 2.38
N HIS A 66 6.65 -0.22 3.28
CA HIS A 66 6.96 0.48 4.54
C HIS A 66 7.91 -0.30 5.44
N ILE A 67 7.75 -1.63 5.56
CA ILE A 67 8.69 -2.47 6.32
C ILE A 67 10.09 -2.44 5.68
N HIS A 68 10.18 -2.55 4.35
CA HIS A 68 11.46 -2.42 3.65
C HIS A 68 12.11 -1.04 3.88
N LEU A 69 11.33 0.05 3.96
CA LEU A 69 11.88 1.36 4.34
C LEU A 69 12.48 1.35 5.75
N GLN A 70 11.82 0.70 6.72
CA GLN A 70 12.35 0.58 8.08
C GLN A 70 13.66 -0.23 8.10
N ASN A 71 13.79 -1.23 7.24
CA ASN A 71 15.00 -2.01 7.05
C ASN A 71 16.08 -1.34 6.16
N GLN A 72 15.83 -0.12 5.65
CA GLN A 72 16.68 0.59 4.69
C GLN A 72 16.84 -0.12 3.33
N GLU A 73 15.90 -0.98 2.97
CA GLU A 73 15.85 -1.73 1.71
C GLU A 73 15.10 -0.90 0.65
N ILE A 74 15.69 0.23 0.25
CA ILE A 74 15.03 1.26 -0.55
C ILE A 74 14.57 0.74 -1.92
N GLU A 75 15.40 -0.02 -2.63
CA GLU A 75 15.04 -0.56 -3.95
C GLU A 75 13.84 -1.51 -3.87
N ALA A 76 13.79 -2.33 -2.81
CA ALA A 76 12.68 -3.23 -2.57
C ALA A 76 11.40 -2.46 -2.20
N ALA A 77 11.50 -1.40 -1.40
CA ALA A 77 10.37 -0.53 -1.08
C ALA A 77 9.79 0.14 -2.33
N VAL A 78 10.64 0.72 -3.19
CA VAL A 78 10.22 1.34 -4.45
C VAL A 78 9.51 0.33 -5.35
N ALA A 79 10.08 -0.87 -5.51
CA ALA A 79 9.46 -1.92 -6.32
C ALA A 79 8.06 -2.31 -5.83
N ASN A 80 7.90 -2.49 -4.51
CA ASN A 80 6.61 -2.82 -3.90
C ASN A 80 5.60 -1.68 -4.02
N PHE A 81 6.01 -0.42 -3.84
CA PHE A 81 5.14 0.73 -4.06
C PHE A 81 4.68 0.85 -5.51
N ILE A 82 5.56 0.60 -6.48
CA ILE A 82 5.19 0.62 -7.91
C ILE A 82 4.14 -0.46 -8.21
N GLU A 83 4.31 -1.67 -7.67
CA GLU A 83 3.32 -2.74 -7.84
C GLU A 83 1.99 -2.38 -7.17
N ALA A 84 2.02 -1.89 -5.93
CA ALA A 84 0.83 -1.41 -5.22
C ALA A 84 0.11 -0.27 -5.96
N PHE A 85 0.84 0.68 -6.55
CA PHE A 85 0.28 1.77 -7.36
C PHE A 85 -0.44 1.25 -8.59
N LYS A 86 0.15 0.29 -9.32
CA LYS A 86 -0.49 -0.34 -10.49
C LYS A 86 -1.81 -1.01 -10.09
N LEU A 87 -1.80 -1.78 -9.01
CA LEU A 87 -3.00 -2.46 -8.48
C LEU A 87 -4.08 -1.48 -8.04
N ALA A 88 -3.69 -0.40 -7.35
CA ALA A 88 -4.62 0.61 -6.88
C ALA A 88 -5.32 1.32 -8.06
N ARG A 89 -4.58 1.57 -9.15
CA ARG A 89 -5.15 2.09 -10.41
C ARG A 89 -6.06 1.08 -11.11
N GLU A 90 -5.64 -0.18 -11.22
CA GLU A 90 -6.44 -1.25 -11.86
C GLU A 90 -7.77 -1.47 -11.15
N THR A 91 -7.78 -1.38 -9.82
CA THR A 91 -8.93 -1.67 -8.97
C THR A 91 -9.76 -0.44 -8.60
N ASN A 92 -9.33 0.76 -9.00
CA ASN A 92 -9.89 2.05 -8.58
C ASN A 92 -9.99 2.20 -7.05
N ALA A 93 -9.04 1.65 -6.30
CA ALA A 93 -8.98 1.78 -4.85
C ALA A 93 -8.48 3.19 -4.46
N ALA A 94 -9.38 4.16 -4.38
CA ALA A 94 -9.05 5.58 -4.23
C ALA A 94 -8.15 5.88 -3.01
N ASP A 95 -8.48 5.34 -1.83
CA ASP A 95 -7.68 5.54 -0.61
C ASP A 95 -6.26 4.99 -0.75
N LEU A 96 -6.13 3.77 -1.29
CA LEU A 96 -4.83 3.16 -1.52
C LEU A 96 -4.03 3.93 -2.57
N LEU A 97 -4.69 4.35 -3.66
CA LEU A 97 -4.05 5.12 -4.72
C LEU A 97 -3.58 6.49 -4.22
N PHE A 98 -4.35 7.17 -3.36
CA PHE A 98 -3.93 8.38 -2.68
C PHE A 98 -2.66 8.15 -1.85
N ALA A 99 -2.67 7.14 -0.97
CA ALA A 99 -1.58 6.83 -0.05
C ALA A 99 -0.29 6.43 -0.79
N VAL A 100 -0.38 5.49 -1.74
CA VAL A 100 0.80 5.03 -2.48
C VAL A 100 1.36 6.10 -3.41
N SER A 101 0.53 6.97 -4.00
CA SER A 101 1.02 8.10 -4.80
C SER A 101 1.79 9.10 -3.93
N ARG A 102 1.30 9.37 -2.70
CA ARG A 102 2.00 10.22 -1.74
C ARG A 102 3.35 9.60 -1.36
N ASP A 103 3.35 8.34 -0.94
CA ASP A 103 4.53 7.68 -0.37
C ASP A 103 5.61 7.46 -1.43
N LEU A 104 5.24 6.93 -2.60
CA LEU A 104 6.16 6.74 -3.71
C LEU A 104 6.68 8.08 -4.23
N GLY A 105 5.80 9.09 -4.37
CA GLY A 105 6.19 10.42 -4.82
C GLY A 105 7.21 11.07 -3.88
N THR A 106 6.98 10.97 -2.58
CA THR A 106 7.89 11.48 -1.54
C THR A 106 9.25 10.76 -1.60
N LEU A 107 9.23 9.42 -1.64
CA LEU A 107 10.44 8.61 -1.67
C LEU A 107 11.29 8.92 -2.92
N LEU A 108 10.68 9.01 -4.10
CA LEU A 108 11.38 9.37 -5.33
C LEU A 108 11.99 10.77 -5.27
N CYS A 109 11.28 11.75 -4.70
CA CYS A 109 11.81 13.09 -4.49
C CYS A 109 13.02 13.08 -3.53
N GLN A 110 12.97 12.31 -2.44
CA GLN A 110 14.10 12.15 -1.50
C GLN A 110 15.32 11.50 -2.17
N MET A 111 15.10 10.60 -3.12
CA MET A 111 16.16 10.00 -3.94
C MET A 111 16.70 10.94 -5.03
N GLY A 112 16.24 12.19 -5.10
CA GLY A 112 16.61 13.15 -6.14
C GLY A 112 15.91 12.93 -7.49
N GLN A 113 15.01 11.94 -7.58
CA GLN A 113 14.24 11.61 -8.79
C GLN A 113 12.98 12.47 -8.89
N LYS A 114 13.14 13.79 -8.75
CA LYS A 114 12.03 14.76 -8.70
C LYS A 114 11.12 14.72 -9.93
N GLU A 115 11.69 14.44 -11.11
CA GLU A 115 10.95 14.32 -12.38
C GLU A 115 9.87 13.22 -12.31
N GLN A 116 10.14 12.14 -11.57
CA GLN A 116 9.18 11.04 -11.37
C GLN A 116 8.32 11.26 -10.12
N GLY A 117 8.87 11.85 -9.06
CA GLY A 117 8.18 12.03 -7.77
C GLY A 117 7.13 13.14 -7.75
N LEU A 118 7.42 14.32 -8.31
CA LEU A 118 6.51 15.47 -8.27
C LEU A 118 5.16 15.22 -8.95
N PRO A 119 5.07 14.53 -10.12
CA PRO A 119 3.78 14.18 -10.72
C PRO A 119 2.91 13.30 -9.81
N LEU A 120 3.52 12.38 -9.05
CA LEU A 120 2.78 11.51 -8.12
C LEU A 120 2.26 12.28 -6.91
N LEU A 121 3.07 13.21 -6.38
CA LEU A 121 2.62 14.10 -5.31
C LEU A 121 1.49 15.02 -5.79
N GLN A 122 1.58 15.55 -7.00
CA GLN A 122 0.52 16.36 -7.60
C GLN A 122 -0.77 15.57 -7.77
N GLN A 123 -0.66 14.32 -8.25
CA GLN A 123 -1.80 13.41 -8.35
C GLN A 123 -2.43 13.15 -6.97
N SER A 124 -1.62 12.84 -5.97
CA SER A 124 -2.08 12.59 -4.60
C SER A 124 -2.80 13.81 -4.02
N LEU A 125 -2.27 15.02 -4.22
CA LEU A 125 -2.92 16.26 -3.74
C LEU A 125 -4.31 16.45 -4.36
N VAL A 126 -4.43 16.31 -5.69
CA VAL A 126 -5.72 16.47 -6.39
C VAL A 126 -6.74 15.46 -5.88
N MET A 127 -6.32 14.20 -5.70
CA MET A 127 -7.19 13.16 -5.14
C MET A 127 -7.62 13.49 -3.71
N GLY A 128 -6.67 13.88 -2.85
CA GLY A 128 -6.94 14.25 -1.47
C GLY A 128 -7.93 15.42 -1.37
N GLN A 129 -7.79 16.44 -2.21
CA GLN A 129 -8.73 17.56 -2.26
C GLN A 129 -10.13 17.14 -2.70
N GLN A 130 -10.24 16.29 -3.73
CA GLN A 130 -11.52 15.78 -4.22
C GLN A 130 -12.25 14.92 -3.19
N MET A 131 -11.50 14.16 -2.40
CA MET A 131 -12.03 13.28 -1.36
C MET A 131 -12.30 14.00 -0.03
N GLY A 132 -11.80 15.24 0.13
CA GLY A 132 -11.77 15.91 1.43
C GLY A 132 -10.85 15.21 2.43
N HIS A 133 -9.79 14.56 1.96
CA HIS A 133 -8.86 13.80 2.79
C HIS A 133 -8.06 14.75 3.70
N PRO A 134 -7.97 14.50 5.02
CA PRO A 134 -7.31 15.40 5.96
C PRO A 134 -5.82 15.63 5.65
N ASP A 135 -5.16 14.63 5.07
CA ASP A 135 -3.73 14.71 4.75
C ASP A 135 -3.40 15.49 3.46
N ALA A 136 -4.39 16.01 2.72
CA ALA A 136 -4.12 16.77 1.49
C ALA A 136 -3.20 17.98 1.74
N ALA A 137 -3.34 18.64 2.88
CA ALA A 137 -2.48 19.76 3.28
C ALA A 137 -1.01 19.33 3.49
N GLN A 138 -0.77 18.09 3.95
CA GLN A 138 0.58 17.56 4.11
C GLN A 138 1.20 17.29 2.73
N VAL A 139 0.44 16.75 1.77
CA VAL A 139 0.90 16.55 0.40
C VAL A 139 1.27 17.88 -0.27
N GLU A 140 0.48 18.92 -0.01
CA GLU A 140 0.77 20.27 -0.50
C GLU A 140 2.08 20.83 0.06
N ALA A 141 2.35 20.60 1.36
CA ALA A 141 3.62 21.00 1.98
C ALA A 141 4.82 20.26 1.35
N LEU A 142 4.69 18.95 1.13
CA LEU A 142 5.72 18.14 0.45
C LEU A 142 5.99 18.64 -0.96
N LEU A 143 4.95 18.99 -1.73
CA LEU A 143 5.12 19.58 -3.06
C LEU A 143 5.93 20.87 -3.01
N ARG A 144 5.67 21.76 -2.05
CA ARG A 144 6.44 23.00 -1.89
C ARG A 144 7.88 22.76 -1.47
N GLU A 145 8.14 21.73 -0.67
CA GLU A 145 9.49 21.35 -0.24
C GLU A 145 10.34 20.82 -1.41
N TYR A 146 9.75 20.03 -2.29
CA TYR A 146 10.48 19.36 -3.37
C TYR A 146 10.47 20.10 -4.72
N SER A 147 9.61 21.12 -4.91
CA SER A 147 9.59 21.98 -6.10
C SER A 147 10.79 22.93 -6.15
#